data_AF-A0A841GWT7-F1
#
_entry.id   AF-A0A841GWT7-F1
#
_cell.length_a   1.000
_cell.length_b   1.000
_cell.length_c   1.000
_cell.angle_alpha   90.00
_cell.angle_beta   90.00
_cell.angle_gamma   90.00
#
_symmetry.space_group_name_H-M   'P 1'
#
loop_
_entity.id
_entity.type
_entity.pdbx_description
1 polymer ?
#
loop_
_entity_poly.entity_id
_entity_poly.type
_entity_poly.pdbx_seq_one_letter_code
_entity_poly.pdbx_strand_id
1 'polypeptide(L)'
;MDWNRTHLLNPQWTAHARFHDAMTIALGTGLGALALRALLQAEPDVEQAALLTALFWGSQGAAYAFPGTDGAAADVPELAGRLGISPRAEMVSSAGMLAVIGVGYLLARQQRSS
;
A
#
# COMPACT_ATOMS: atom_id res chain seq x y z
N MET A 1 2.37 -10.24 11.77
CA MET A 1 0.98 -9.90 11.37
C MET A 1 0.49 -11.11 10.62
N ASP A 2 -0.51 -11.78 11.18
CA ASP A 2 -0.76 -13.18 10.90
C ASP A 2 -2.24 -13.37 10.55
N TRP A 3 -2.54 -14.37 9.72
CA TRP A 3 -3.89 -14.65 9.28
C TRP A 3 -4.64 -15.47 10.33
N ASN A 4 -5.03 -14.83 11.42
CA ASN A 4 -5.71 -15.49 12.53
C ASN A 4 -6.74 -14.58 13.21
N ARG A 5 -7.47 -15.16 14.18
CA ARG A 5 -8.55 -14.49 14.92
C ARG A 5 -8.09 -13.41 15.90
N THR A 6 -6.80 -13.29 16.17
CA THR A 6 -6.28 -12.20 17.02
C THR A 6 -5.88 -10.97 16.19
N HIS A 7 -5.67 -11.13 14.88
CA HIS A 7 -5.25 -10.07 13.95
C HIS A 7 -6.23 -9.92 12.76
N LEU A 8 -5.79 -10.20 11.53
CA LEU A 8 -6.56 -9.99 10.30
C LEU A 8 -8.00 -10.52 10.34
N LEU A 9 -8.24 -11.66 11.00
CA LEU A 9 -9.56 -12.29 11.09
C LEU A 9 -10.25 -12.00 12.43
N ASN A 10 -9.81 -10.98 13.16
CA ASN A 10 -10.39 -10.58 14.44
C ASN A 10 -11.79 -9.98 14.20
N PRO A 11 -12.85 -10.60 14.77
CA PRO A 11 -14.21 -10.12 14.58
C PRO A 11 -14.50 -8.83 15.35
N GLN A 12 -13.67 -8.47 16.33
CA GLN A 12 -13.83 -7.27 17.17
C GLN A 12 -13.15 -6.04 16.57
N TRP A 13 -12.28 -6.22 15.58
CA TRP A 13 -11.62 -5.11 14.90
C TRP A 13 -12.54 -4.42 13.90
N THR A 14 -12.39 -3.11 13.80
CA THR A 14 -13.04 -2.33 12.75
C THR A 14 -12.50 -2.73 11.38
N ALA A 15 -13.21 -2.36 10.31
CA ALA A 15 -12.77 -2.67 8.95
C ALA A 15 -11.42 -2.00 8.65
N HIS A 16 -11.22 -0.77 9.15
CA HIS A 16 -9.98 -0.03 8.97
C HIS A 16 -8.80 -0.60 9.77
N ALA A 17 -9.03 -1.14 10.97
CA ALA A 17 -7.97 -1.81 11.72
C ALA A 17 -7.48 -3.07 10.98
N ARG A 18 -8.40 -3.87 10.42
CA ARG A 18 -8.03 -5.02 9.56
C ARG A 18 -7.34 -4.58 8.28
N PHE A 19 -7.73 -3.44 7.70
CA PHE A 19 -7.08 -2.86 6.54
C PHE A 19 -5.59 -2.56 6.80
N HIS A 20 -5.26 -1.95 7.95
CA HIS A 20 -3.86 -1.70 8.31
C HIS A 20 -3.04 -2.98 8.58
N ASP A 21 -3.66 -4.02 9.13
CA ASP A 21 -3.02 -5.32 9.30
C ASP A 21 -2.72 -5.99 7.94
N ALA A 22 -3.70 -5.96 7.02
CA ALA A 22 -3.55 -6.43 5.65
C ALA A 22 -2.46 -5.65 4.89
N MET A 23 -2.43 -4.32 5.02
CA MET A 23 -1.38 -3.47 4.47
C MET A 23 -0.01 -3.86 5.01
N THR A 24 0.10 -4.13 6.31
CA THR A 24 1.37 -4.54 6.95
C THR A 24 1.84 -5.91 6.47
N ILE A 25 0.92 -6.86 6.28
CA ILE A 25 1.23 -8.17 5.68
C ILE A 25 1.80 -7.97 4.27
N ALA A 26 1.10 -7.22 3.41
CA ALA A 26 1.53 -6.97 2.05
C ALA A 26 2.89 -6.24 1.99
N LEU A 27 3.08 -5.23 2.86
CA LEU A 27 4.32 -4.46 2.95
C LEU A 27 5.48 -5.33 3.42
N GLY A 28 5.28 -6.13 4.47
CA GLY A 28 6.30 -7.04 5.00
C GLY A 28 6.73 -8.08 3.97
N THR A 29 5.76 -8.71 3.29
CA THR A 29 6.05 -9.67 2.21
C THR A 29 6.83 -9.02 1.07
N GLY A 30 6.39 -7.84 0.60
CA GLY A 30 7.07 -7.13 -0.47
C GLY A 30 8.46 -6.61 -0.07
N LEU A 31 8.64 -6.16 1.17
CA LEU A 31 9.94 -5.72 1.67
C LEU A 31 10.91 -6.88 1.72
N GLY A 32 10.47 -8.07 2.14
CA GLY A 32 11.28 -9.28 2.09
C GLY A 32 11.74 -9.61 0.67
N ALA A 33 10.83 -9.54 -0.31
CA ALA A 33 11.16 -9.77 -1.72
C ALA A 33 12.13 -8.72 -2.28
N LEU A 34 11.91 -7.42 -2.00
CA LEU A 34 12.78 -6.34 -2.45
C LEU A 34 14.15 -6.35 -1.75
N ALA A 35 14.22 -6.81 -0.50
CA ALA A 35 15.48 -7.02 0.20
C ALA A 35 16.29 -8.16 -0.42
N LEU A 36 15.63 -9.28 -0.77
CA LEU A 36 16.28 -10.37 -1.51
C LEU A 36 16.79 -9.89 -2.88
N ARG A 37 15.98 -9.12 -3.63
CA ARG A 37 16.43 -8.47 -4.88
C ARG A 37 17.68 -7.62 -4.65
N ALA A 38 17.66 -6.75 -3.64
CA ALA A 38 18.77 -5.85 -3.33
C ALA A 38 20.06 -6.59 -2.94
N LEU A 39 19.96 -7.68 -2.17
CA LEU A 39 21.12 -8.52 -1.82
C LEU A 39 21.75 -9.21 -3.04
N LEU A 40 20.98 -9.43 -4.10
CA LEU A 40 21.45 -10.04 -5.34
C LEU A 40 21.96 -9.02 -6.37
N GLN A 41 21.92 -7.73 -6.05
CA GLN A 41 22.40 -6.66 -6.92
C GLN A 41 23.79 -6.18 -6.49
N ALA A 42 24.63 -5.86 -7.49
CA ALA A 42 25.95 -5.28 -7.24
C ALA A 42 25.85 -3.84 -6.73
N GLU A 43 24.93 -3.04 -7.28
CA GLU A 43 24.73 -1.63 -6.94
C GLU A 43 23.23 -1.29 -6.98
N PRO A 44 22.73 -0.42 -6.08
CA PRO A 44 21.34 0.00 -6.08
C PRO A 44 21.01 0.88 -7.30
N ASP A 45 19.89 0.59 -7.96
CA ASP A 45 19.40 1.32 -9.13
C ASP A 45 18.19 2.22 -8.84
N VAL A 46 17.85 3.09 -9.80
CA VAL A 46 16.67 3.97 -9.70
C VAL A 46 15.36 3.17 -9.61
N GLU A 47 15.35 1.95 -10.14
CA GLU A 47 14.23 1.04 -10.04
C GLU A 47 14.02 0.59 -8.60
N GLN A 48 15.07 0.27 -7.85
CA GLN A 48 14.98 -0.10 -6.43
C GLN A 48 14.34 1.03 -5.61
N ALA A 49 14.73 2.28 -5.85
CA ALA A 49 14.14 3.44 -5.17
C ALA A 49 12.64 3.56 -5.50
N ALA A 50 12.26 3.47 -6.79
CA ALA A 50 10.87 3.52 -7.21
C ALA A 50 10.04 2.37 -6.65
N LEU A 51 10.58 1.13 -6.66
CA LEU A 51 9.91 -0.06 -6.14
C LEU A 51 9.68 0.03 -4.63
N LEU A 52 10.65 0.53 -3.85
CA LEU A 52 10.50 0.69 -2.40
C LEU A 52 9.37 1.65 -2.05
N THR A 53 9.29 2.80 -2.74
CA THR A 53 8.19 3.75 -2.51
C THR A 53 6.86 3.22 -3.06
N ALA A 54 6.87 2.60 -4.24
CA ALA A 54 5.68 2.00 -4.84
C ALA A 54 5.12 0.87 -3.98
N LEU A 55 5.98 0.13 -3.27
CA LEU A 55 5.55 -0.92 -2.37
C LEU A 55 4.65 -0.39 -1.27
N PHE A 56 4.98 0.73 -0.62
CA PHE A 56 4.13 1.30 0.44
C PHE A 56 2.71 1.61 -0.08
N TRP A 57 2.60 2.35 -1.18
CA TRP A 57 1.30 2.72 -1.76
C TRP A 57 0.59 1.53 -2.39
N GLY A 58 1.33 0.60 -2.99
CA GLY A 58 0.81 -0.65 -3.51
C GLY A 58 0.23 -1.54 -2.42
N SER A 59 0.88 -1.63 -1.24
CA SER A 59 0.37 -2.34 -0.08
C SER A 59 -0.91 -1.72 0.46
N GLN A 60 -1.03 -0.39 0.45
CA GLN A 60 -2.28 0.29 0.80
C GLN A 60 -3.42 -0.11 -0.14
N GLY A 61 -3.19 -0.12 -1.46
CA GLY A 61 -4.19 -0.57 -2.44
C GLY A 61 -4.52 -2.06 -2.31
N ALA A 62 -3.50 -2.90 -2.12
CA ALA A 62 -3.64 -4.35 -1.98
C ALA A 62 -4.43 -4.76 -0.72
N ALA A 63 -4.41 -3.94 0.33
CA ALA A 63 -5.13 -4.22 1.57
C ALA A 63 -6.65 -4.39 1.35
N TYR A 64 -7.26 -3.68 0.40
CA TYR A 64 -8.68 -3.83 0.05
C TYR A 64 -9.04 -5.22 -0.51
N ALA A 65 -8.07 -6.01 -0.96
CA ALA A 65 -8.33 -7.37 -1.44
C ALA A 65 -8.54 -8.38 -0.30
N PHE A 66 -8.27 -7.98 0.95
CA PHE A 66 -8.37 -8.83 2.12
C PHE A 66 -9.79 -8.80 2.70
N PRO A 67 -10.29 -9.93 3.23
CA PRO A 67 -11.67 -10.04 3.70
C PRO A 67 -11.93 -9.11 4.89
N GLY A 68 -13.06 -8.41 4.85
CA GLY A 68 -13.53 -7.55 5.95
C GLY A 68 -12.72 -6.27 6.14
N THR A 69 -11.86 -5.90 5.19
CA THR A 69 -11.13 -4.63 5.17
C THR A 69 -11.95 -3.56 4.46
N ASP A 70 -11.80 -2.30 4.90
CA ASP A 70 -12.36 -1.12 4.22
C ASP A 70 -11.60 0.14 4.67
N GLY A 71 -11.82 1.27 3.98
CA GLY A 71 -11.22 2.55 4.33
C GLY A 71 -11.76 3.15 5.63
N ALA A 72 -11.07 4.13 6.19
CA ALA A 72 -11.40 4.77 7.47
C ALA A 72 -12.82 5.34 7.52
N ALA A 73 -13.32 5.84 6.38
CA ALA A 73 -14.68 6.35 6.27
C ALA A 73 -15.76 5.29 6.52
N ALA A 74 -15.47 4.00 6.35
CA ALA A 74 -16.40 2.92 6.66
C ALA A 74 -16.64 2.75 8.17
N ASP A 75 -15.69 3.17 9.01
CA ASP A 75 -15.83 3.10 10.47
C ASP A 75 -16.72 4.23 11.02
N VAL A 76 -16.93 5.32 10.27
CA VAL A 76 -17.69 6.52 10.68
C VAL A 76 -18.59 7.05 9.54
N PRO A 77 -19.54 6.25 9.01
CA PRO A 77 -20.23 6.54 7.76
C PRO A 77 -21.04 7.85 7.77
N GLU A 78 -21.63 8.23 8.91
CA GLU A 78 -22.40 9.48 9.02
C GLU A 78 -21.51 10.72 8.89
N LEU A 79 -20.37 10.74 9.61
CA LEU A 79 -19.41 11.83 9.54
C LEU A 79 -18.75 11.90 8.16
N ALA A 80 -18.39 10.74 7.59
CA ALA A 80 -17.84 10.64 6.24
C ALA A 80 -18.80 11.22 5.21
N GLY A 81 -20.10 10.89 5.31
CA GLY A 81 -21.14 11.44 4.44
C GLY A 81 -21.28 12.97 4.55
N ARG A 82 -21.25 13.53 5.76
CA ARG A 82 -21.29 14.98 5.99
C ARG A 82 -20.09 15.71 5.39
N LEU A 83 -18.91 15.09 5.40
CA LEU A 83 -17.67 15.65 4.87
C LEU A 83 -17.42 15.30 3.38
N GLY A 84 -18.28 14.49 2.75
CA GLY A 84 -18.09 14.03 1.38
C GLY A 84 -16.88 13.10 1.20
N ILE A 85 -16.43 12.43 2.27
CA ILE A 85 -15.28 11.52 2.24
C ILE A 85 -15.76 10.13 1.81
N SER A 86 -15.17 9.61 0.73
CA SER A 86 -15.44 8.26 0.24
C SER A 86 -14.71 7.19 1.07
N PRO A 87 -15.33 6.02 1.35
CA PRO A 87 -14.62 4.83 1.88
C PRO A 87 -13.47 4.33 1.00
N ARG A 88 -13.40 4.80 -0.26
CA ARG A 88 -12.31 4.50 -1.20
C ARG A 88 -11.29 5.63 -1.34
N ALA A 89 -11.30 6.62 -0.45
CA ALA A 89 -10.35 7.73 -0.50
C ALA A 89 -8.89 7.23 -0.49
N GLU A 90 -8.58 6.21 0.31
CA GLU A 90 -7.24 5.62 0.39
C GLU A 90 -6.85 4.87 -0.89
N MET A 91 -7.79 4.22 -1.57
CA MET A 91 -7.53 3.62 -2.88
C MET A 91 -7.17 4.69 -3.92
N VAL A 92 -7.89 5.83 -3.90
CA VAL A 92 -7.61 6.95 -4.80
C VAL A 92 -6.24 7.56 -4.49
N SER A 93 -5.90 7.75 -3.21
CA SER A 93 -4.57 8.25 -2.83
C SER A 93 -3.45 7.28 -3.25
N SER A 94 -3.65 5.98 -3.05
CA SER A 94 -2.71 4.95 -3.48
C SER A 94 -2.48 5.00 -4.99
N ALA A 95 -3.54 5.02 -5.79
CA ALA A 95 -3.45 5.11 -7.25
C ALA A 95 -2.75 6.40 -7.71
N GLY A 96 -3.08 7.54 -7.11
CA GLY A 96 -2.46 8.82 -7.41
C GLY A 96 -0.95 8.82 -7.12
N MET A 97 -0.55 8.28 -5.97
CA MET A 97 0.87 8.21 -5.59
C MET A 97 1.65 7.21 -6.43
N LEU A 98 1.04 6.06 -6.80
CA LEU A 98 1.64 5.13 -7.75
C LEU A 98 1.85 5.77 -9.12
N ALA A 99 0.90 6.58 -9.59
CA ALA A 99 1.07 7.34 -10.83
C ALA A 99 2.23 8.35 -10.74
N VAL A 100 2.34 9.09 -9.64
CA VAL A 100 3.46 10.03 -9.39
C VAL A 100 4.80 9.31 -9.40
N ILE A 101 4.89 8.15 -8.73
CA ILE A 101 6.11 7.34 -8.71
C ILE A 101 6.46 6.82 -10.11
N GLY A 102 5.46 6.36 -10.87
CA GLY A 102 5.64 5.93 -12.25
C GLY A 102 6.19 7.04 -13.15
N VAL A 103 5.62 8.25 -13.05
CA VAL A 103 6.13 9.43 -13.78
C VAL A 103 7.56 9.75 -13.37
N GLY A 104 7.85 9.80 -12.06
CA GLY A 104 9.20 10.06 -11.56
C GLY A 104 10.24 9.04 -12.06
N TYR A 105 9.88 7.75 -12.06
CA TYR A 105 10.72 6.68 -12.59
C TYR A 105 11.00 6.84 -14.08
N LEU A 106 9.98 7.16 -14.89
CA LEU A 106 10.14 7.37 -16.34
C LEU A 106 11.06 8.55 -16.65
N LEU A 107 10.89 9.67 -15.93
CA LEU A 107 11.75 10.85 -16.08
C LEU A 107 13.20 10.54 -15.70
N ALA A 108 13.41 9.86 -14.58
CA ALA A 108 14.75 9.50 -14.12
C ALA A 108 15.45 8.51 -15.05
N ARG A 109 14.70 7.62 -15.71
CA ARG A 109 15.23 6.73 -16.76
C ARG A 109 15.67 7.48 -18.01
N GLN A 110 14.87 8.44 -18.48
CA GLN A 110 15.19 9.23 -19.68
C GLN A 110 16.48 10.06 -19.50
N GLN A 111 16.70 10.63 -18.32
CA GLN A 111 17.90 11.40 -18.01
C GLN A 111 19.17 10.55 -18.01
N ARG A 112 19.07 9.25 -17.70
CA ARG A 112 20.19 8.31 -17.66
C ARG A 112 20.51 7.68 -19.01
N SER A 113 19.59 7.80 -19.98
CA SER A 113 19.78 7.30 -21.35
C SER A 113 20.26 8.37 -22.33
N SER A 114 20.43 9.62 -21.88
CA SER A 114 20.97 10.75 -22.65
C SER A 114 22.44 10.97 -22.29
#